data_AF-A0AAV2B6N9-F1
#
_entry.id   AF-A0AAV2B6N9-F1
#
_cell.length_a   1.000
_cell.length_b   1.000
_cell.length_c   1.000
_cell.angle_alpha   90.00
_cell.angle_beta   90.00
_cell.angle_gamma   90.00
#
_symmetry.space_group_name_H-M   'P 1'
#
loop_
_entity.id
_entity.type
_entity.pdbx_description
1 polymer ?
#
loop_
_entity_poly.entity_id
_entity_poly.type
_entity_poly.pdbx_seq_one_letter_code
_entity_poly.pdbx_strand_id
1 'polypeptide(L)'
;CTYFGSFGGYNSLVRRILTTVLTNQLSLRYNWRGTGGIKLAFQNFKNVIQMILDSVRNHRRFESVTQHEVEMAIKKWLVYAKDRKGGRV
;
A
#
# COMPACT_ATOMS: atom_id res chain seq x y z
N CYS A 1 -8.74 4.22 -24.48
CA CYS A 1 -7.75 3.98 -23.41
C CYS A 1 -8.19 4.65 -22.11
N THR A 2 -8.93 3.93 -21.27
CA THR A 2 -9.55 4.43 -20.03
C THR A 2 -8.79 3.93 -18.80
N TYR A 3 -7.80 4.71 -18.32
CA TYR A 3 -7.09 4.42 -17.07
C TYR A 3 -6.91 5.65 -16.16
N PHE A 4 -7.85 6.60 -16.22
CA PHE A 4 -8.03 7.64 -15.20
C PHE A 4 -9.16 7.26 -14.23
N GLY A 5 -9.08 6.04 -13.67
CA GLY A 5 -10.05 5.58 -12.67
C GLY A 5 -9.81 6.27 -11.33
N SER A 6 -10.55 7.36 -11.08
CA SER A 6 -10.93 7.91 -9.76
C SER A 6 -9.84 7.93 -8.68
N PHE A 7 -8.98 8.95 -8.69
CA PHE A 7 -7.92 9.16 -7.68
C PHE A 7 -8.40 9.79 -6.35
N GLY A 8 -9.71 9.81 -6.06
CA GLY A 8 -10.31 10.63 -5.00
C GLY A 8 -10.76 9.91 -3.72
N GLY A 9 -10.19 8.74 -3.37
CA GLY A 9 -10.63 7.93 -2.21
C GLY A 9 -9.51 7.51 -1.26
N TYR A 10 -9.81 6.78 -0.18
CA TYR A 10 -8.84 6.32 0.83
C TYR A 10 -7.61 5.60 0.24
N ASN A 11 -7.74 4.97 -0.94
CA ASN A 11 -6.63 4.38 -1.69
C ASN A 11 -5.49 5.37 -1.99
N SER A 12 -5.79 6.65 -2.25
CA SER A 12 -4.77 7.67 -2.49
C SER A 12 -4.03 8.06 -1.20
N LEU A 13 -4.73 8.08 -0.05
CA LEU A 13 -4.12 8.26 1.27
C LEU A 13 -3.19 7.10 1.61
N VAL A 14 -3.66 5.86 1.46
CA VAL A 14 -2.83 4.66 1.66
C VAL A 14 -1.60 4.71 0.75
N ARG A 15 -1.76 5.03 -0.54
CA ARG A 15 -0.65 5.16 -1.49
C ARG A 15 0.35 6.24 -1.08
N ARG A 16 -0.13 7.40 -0.59
CA ARG A 16 0.72 8.50 -0.15
C ARG A 16 1.52 8.11 1.08
N ILE A 17 0.87 7.53 2.09
CA ILE A 17 1.54 7.01 3.30
C ILE A 17 2.61 5.97 2.91
N LEU A 18 2.24 4.96 2.12
CA LEU A 18 3.17 3.92 1.68
C LEU A 18 4.34 4.46 0.86
N THR A 19 4.12 5.50 0.04
CA THR A 19 5.20 6.13 -0.73
C THR A 19 6.18 6.87 0.18
N THR A 20 5.71 7.45 1.28
CA THR A 20 6.54 8.11 2.30
C THR A 20 7.29 7.10 3.16
N VAL A 21 6.63 6.02 3.60
CA VAL A 21 7.21 5.02 4.51
C VAL A 21 8.15 4.05 3.77
N LEU A 22 7.82 3.65 2.54
CA LEU A 22 8.58 2.68 1.78
C LEU A 22 9.31 3.35 0.61
N THR A 23 10.62 3.50 0.77
CA THR A 23 11.52 3.87 -0.32
C THR A 23 11.43 2.87 -1.47
N ASN A 24 11.81 3.28 -2.68
CA ASN A 24 11.81 2.39 -3.86
C ASN A 24 12.62 1.11 -3.62
N GLN A 25 13.79 1.23 -2.99
CA GLN A 25 14.64 0.09 -2.67
C GLN A 25 13.98 -0.87 -1.68
N LEU A 26 13.31 -0.34 -0.65
CA LEU A 26 12.58 -1.17 0.30
C LEU A 26 11.39 -1.87 -0.35
N SER A 27 10.61 -1.18 -1.20
CA SER A 27 9.45 -1.79 -1.85
C SER A 27 9.79 -2.99 -2.74
N LEU A 28 11.02 -3.09 -3.26
CA LEU A 28 11.46 -4.25 -4.04
C LEU A 28 11.69 -5.50 -3.16
N ARG A 29 12.00 -5.30 -1.87
CA ARG A 29 12.28 -6.36 -0.90
C ARG A 29 11.04 -6.93 -0.23
N TYR A 30 9.91 -6.22 -0.31
CA TYR A 30 8.66 -6.63 0.35
C TYR A 30 7.59 -7.06 -0.67
N ASN A 31 6.79 -8.03 -0.28
CA ASN A 31 5.46 -8.28 -0.86
C ASN A 31 4.50 -8.63 0.29
N TRP A 32 3.22 -8.91 -0.01
CA TRP A 32 2.25 -9.13 1.07
C TRP A 32 2.60 -10.33 1.96
N ARG A 33 2.82 -11.52 1.36
CA ARG A 33 3.00 -12.79 2.10
C ARG A 33 4.45 -13.16 2.42
N GLY A 34 5.42 -12.51 1.80
CA GLY A 34 6.79 -13.02 1.67
C GLY A 34 6.93 -14.03 0.54
N THR A 35 8.17 -14.33 0.16
CA THR A 35 8.49 -15.42 -0.78
C THR A 35 9.77 -16.10 -0.32
N GLY A 36 9.64 -17.17 0.47
CA GLY A 36 10.70 -18.15 0.76
C GLY A 36 12.12 -17.62 0.98
N GLY A 37 12.30 -16.49 1.67
CA GLY A 37 13.61 -15.86 1.91
C GLY A 37 14.07 -14.84 0.86
N ILE A 38 13.41 -14.74 -0.29
CA ILE A 38 13.69 -13.77 -1.36
C ILE A 38 13.02 -12.42 -1.07
N LYS A 39 11.75 -12.44 -0.66
CA LYS A 39 10.98 -11.25 -0.28
C LYS A 39 10.43 -11.39 1.12
N LEU A 40 10.50 -10.29 1.87
CA LEU A 40 9.98 -10.16 3.22
C LEU A 40 8.46 -9.95 3.22
N ALA A 41 7.79 -10.51 4.23
CA ALA A 41 6.34 -10.46 4.37
C ALA A 41 5.89 -9.15 5.02
N PHE A 42 5.26 -8.27 4.25
CA PHE A 42 4.75 -6.99 4.77
C PHE A 42 3.61 -7.19 5.77
N GLN A 43 2.82 -8.27 5.63
CA GLN A 43 1.73 -8.59 6.55
C GLN A 43 2.16 -8.81 8.01
N ASN A 44 3.45 -9.02 8.26
CA ASN A 44 4.00 -9.22 9.60
C ASN A 44 4.15 -7.89 10.37
N PHE A 45 4.19 -6.75 9.68
CA PHE A 45 4.26 -5.42 10.31
C PHE A 45 2.87 -4.93 10.74
N LYS A 46 2.26 -5.65 11.69
CA LYS A 46 0.90 -5.35 12.18
C LYS A 46 0.75 -3.90 12.66
N ASN A 47 1.75 -3.38 13.37
CA ASN A 47 1.75 -1.99 13.86
C ASN A 47 1.74 -0.97 12.72
N VAL A 48 2.41 -1.26 11.58
CA VAL A 48 2.42 -0.38 10.41
C VAL A 48 1.07 -0.43 9.71
N ILE A 49 0.46 -1.61 9.59
CA ILE A 49 -0.88 -1.75 9.00
C ILE A 49 -1.92 -1.02 9.84
N GLN A 50 -1.83 -1.13 11.18
CA GLN A 50 -2.71 -0.43 12.11
C GLN A 50 -2.52 1.09 12.00
N MET A 51 -1.28 1.58 11.98
CA MET A 51 -0.98 3.01 11.78
C MET A 51 -1.61 3.54 10.48
N ILE A 52 -1.54 2.78 9.37
CA ILE A 52 -2.15 3.18 8.10
C ILE A 52 -3.68 3.22 8.24
N LEU A 53 -4.29 2.22 8.88
CA LEU A 53 -5.73 2.17 9.11
C LEU A 53 -6.22 3.36 9.95
N ASP A 54 -5.56 3.64 11.06
CA ASP A 54 -5.90 4.76 11.95
C ASP A 54 -5.72 6.10 11.23
N SER A 55 -4.66 6.24 10.43
CA SER A 55 -4.43 7.43 9.61
C SER A 55 -5.53 7.64 8.56
N VAL A 56 -6.03 6.57 7.96
CA VAL A 56 -7.15 6.62 7.00
C VAL A 56 -8.45 7.00 7.72
N ARG A 57 -8.75 6.37 8.87
CA ARG A 57 -9.99 6.59 9.62
C ARG A 57 -10.05 7.96 10.29
N ASN A 58 -8.91 8.54 10.66
CA ASN A 58 -8.84 9.91 11.17
C ASN A 58 -9.35 10.94 10.15
N HIS A 59 -9.36 10.60 8.86
CA HIS A 59 -9.99 11.42 7.85
C HIS A 59 -11.51 11.20 7.87
N ARG A 60 -12.31 12.20 8.30
CA ARG A 60 -13.79 12.12 8.46
C ARG A 60 -14.54 11.40 7.35
N ARG A 61 -14.09 11.53 6.09
CA ARG A 61 -14.68 10.87 4.92
C ARG A 61 -14.53 9.34 4.88
N PHE A 62 -13.59 8.78 5.63
CA PHE A 62 -13.14 7.38 5.53
C PHE A 62 -13.14 6.67 6.89
N GLU A 63 -13.90 7.18 7.86
CA GLU A 63 -14.02 6.61 9.21
C GLU A 63 -14.54 5.16 9.19
N SER A 64 -15.46 4.84 8.28
CA SER A 64 -16.06 3.51 8.13
C SER A 64 -15.19 2.50 7.37
N VAL A 65 -14.01 2.91 6.86
CA VAL A 65 -13.13 2.01 6.10
C VAL A 65 -12.67 0.87 7.00
N THR A 66 -12.76 -0.35 6.51
CA THR A 66 -12.37 -1.57 7.22
C THR A 66 -10.88 -1.86 7.10
N GLN A 67 -10.36 -2.64 8.05
CA GLN A 67 -8.99 -3.15 7.95
C GLN A 67 -8.79 -3.92 6.64
N HIS A 68 -9.77 -4.73 6.23
CA HIS A 68 -9.69 -5.52 5.01
C HIS A 68 -9.50 -4.64 3.75
N GLU A 69 -10.24 -3.53 3.65
CA GLU A 69 -10.11 -2.60 2.53
C GLU A 69 -8.73 -1.93 2.49
N VAL A 70 -8.17 -1.57 3.65
CA VAL A 70 -6.81 -1.03 3.76
C VAL A 70 -5.78 -2.09 3.36
N GLU A 71 -5.92 -3.33 3.82
CA GLU A 71 -5.02 -4.42 3.43
C GLU A 71 -5.05 -4.67 1.92
N MET A 72 -6.23 -4.63 1.29
CA MET A 72 -6.35 -4.78 -0.16
C MET A 72 -5.69 -3.62 -0.91
N ALA A 73 -5.82 -2.40 -0.41
CA ALA A 73 -5.12 -1.23 -0.96
C ALA A 73 -3.59 -1.38 -0.86
N ILE A 74 -3.08 -1.85 0.29
CA ILE A 74 -1.66 -2.12 0.52
C ILE A 74 -1.16 -3.22 -0.42
N LYS A 75 -1.88 -4.35 -0.53
CA LYS A 75 -1.54 -5.46 -1.44
C LYS A 75 -1.42 -4.96 -2.88
N LYS A 76 -2.44 -4.24 -3.35
CA LYS A 76 -2.47 -3.68 -4.70
C LYS A 76 -1.30 -2.74 -4.92
N TRP A 77 -0.99 -1.87 -3.94
CA TRP A 77 0.14 -0.97 -4.03
C TRP A 77 1.48 -1.70 -4.12
N LEU A 78 1.73 -2.71 -3.27
CA LEU A 78 2.97 -3.48 -3.26
C LEU A 78 3.25 -4.19 -4.59
N VAL A 79 2.21 -4.66 -5.29
CA VAL A 79 2.34 -5.27 -6.62
C VAL A 79 2.93 -4.30 -7.65
N TYR A 80 2.45 -3.05 -7.65
CA TYR A 80 2.90 -2.01 -8.59
C TYR A 80 4.07 -1.18 -8.08
N ALA A 81 4.48 -1.35 -6.83
CA ALA A 81 5.54 -0.54 -6.21
C ALA A 81 6.90 -0.71 -6.91
N LYS A 82 7.13 -1.86 -7.53
CA LYS A 82 8.32 -2.16 -8.35
C LYS A 82 8.41 -1.30 -9.62
N ASP A 83 7.27 -0.86 -10.17
CA ASP A 83 7.21 -0.13 -11.44
C ASP A 83 7.40 1.38 -11.26
N ARG A 84 7.55 1.87 -10.02
CA ARG A 84 7.59 3.31 -9.66
C ARG A 84 8.73 4.11 -10.31
N LYS A 85 9.84 3.45 -10.71
CA LYS A 85 10.98 4.09 -11.40
C LYS A 85 11.08 3.74 -12.89
N GLY A 86 9.97 3.37 -13.53
CA GLY A 86 9.97 3.07 -14.97
C GLY A 86 10.38 1.64 -15.33
N GLY A 87 10.23 0.69 -14.40
CA GLY A 87 10.55 -0.73 -14.61
C GLY A 87 9.61 -1.51 -15.55
N ARG A 88 8.95 -0.83 -16.49
CA ARG A 88 8.30 -1.47 -17.63
C ARG A 88 9.31 -1.47 -18.79
N VAL A 89 10.00 -2.59 -18.96
CA VAL A 89 10.54 -3.02 -20.26
C VAL A 89 9.62 -4.10 -20.81
#